data_AF-A0A0U0W4I3-F1
#
_entry.id   AF-A0A0U0W4I3-F1
#
_cell.length_a   1.000
_cell.length_b   1.000
_cell.length_c   1.000
_cell.angle_alpha   90.00
_cell.angle_beta   90.00
_cell.angle_gamma   90.00
#
_symmetry.space_group_name_H-M   'P 1'
#
loop_
_entity.id
_entity.type
_entity.pdbx_description
1 polymer ?
#
loop_
_entity_poly.entity_id
_entity_poly.type
_entity_poly.pdbx_seq_one_letter_code
_entity_poly.pdbx_strand_id
1 'polypeptide(L)'
;MTWGSDLITGPANRVIATMQNGVEVMRFGGLQTGSRPSPFQIVEQCDMYRLRRYFPDGANDPSRPPLILVPTMMMSANVFDVTRDQGAAGVLRELGAEAHRFS
;
A
#
# COMPACT_ATOMS: atom_id res chain seq x y z
N MET A 1 24.89 23.96 -35.90
CA MET A 1 24.52 24.81 -34.75
C MET A 1 23.03 25.10 -34.92
N THR A 2 22.10 24.76 -34.02
CA THR A 2 22.08 24.84 -32.55
C THR A 2 21.26 23.68 -31.92
N TRP A 3 21.43 23.49 -30.61
CA TRP A 3 20.85 22.46 -29.75
C TRP A 3 19.40 22.74 -29.29
N GLY A 4 18.65 21.66 -28.97
CA GLY A 4 17.93 21.49 -27.70
C GLY A 4 16.46 21.93 -27.58
N SER A 5 15.56 20.95 -27.47
CA SER A 5 14.52 20.92 -26.43
C SER A 5 13.87 19.53 -26.35
N ASP A 6 14.42 18.71 -25.46
CA ASP A 6 13.67 17.71 -24.68
C ASP A 6 12.45 18.37 -24.01
N LEU A 7 11.55 17.54 -23.47
CA LEU A 7 10.37 17.87 -22.64
C LEU A 7 9.05 17.97 -23.41
N ILE A 8 8.40 16.84 -23.72
CA ILE A 8 7.00 16.56 -23.30
C ILE A 8 6.83 15.03 -23.19
N THR A 9 7.42 14.42 -22.16
CA THR A 9 7.09 13.05 -21.74
C THR A 9 6.40 13.13 -20.38
N GLY A 10 5.06 12.97 -20.36
CA GLY A 10 4.22 12.86 -19.16
C GLY A 10 3.30 14.06 -18.92
N PRO A 11 2.02 13.87 -18.50
CA PRO A 11 1.58 12.85 -17.55
C PRO A 11 0.26 12.15 -17.96
N ALA A 12 0.27 11.32 -19.01
CA ALA A 12 -0.92 10.55 -19.38
C ALA A 12 -1.13 9.28 -18.53
N ASN A 13 -0.15 8.90 -17.69
CA ASN A 13 -0.18 7.61 -16.98
C ASN A 13 -0.76 7.67 -15.54
N ARG A 14 -1.38 8.78 -15.13
CA ARG A 14 -1.87 8.97 -13.74
C ARG A 14 -3.40 8.95 -13.58
N VAL A 15 -4.13 8.41 -14.57
CA VAL A 15 -5.61 8.30 -14.52
C VAL A 15 -6.09 6.83 -14.41
N ILE A 16 -5.20 5.84 -14.57
CA ILE A 16 -5.49 4.44 -14.23
C ILE A 16 -4.95 4.13 -12.83
N ALA A 17 -5.41 4.87 -11.83
CA ALA A 17 -5.23 4.52 -10.41
C ALA A 17 -6.54 4.65 -9.63
N THR A 18 -7.66 4.64 -10.36
CA THR A 18 -9.01 4.76 -9.81
C THR A 18 -9.67 3.38 -9.79
N MET A 19 -9.97 2.92 -8.59
CA MET A 19 -10.98 1.89 -8.27
C MET A 19 -10.69 0.44 -8.68
N GLN A 20 -9.95 -0.30 -7.85
CA GLN A 20 -10.17 -1.76 -7.76
C GLN A 20 -10.50 -2.29 -6.37
N ASN A 21 -10.54 -1.44 -5.32
CA ASN A 21 -10.98 -1.87 -3.97
C ASN A 21 -12.27 -1.18 -3.50
N GLY A 22 -13.03 -0.53 -4.39
CA GLY A 22 -14.30 0.13 -4.04
C GLY A 22 -15.48 -0.83 -3.89
N VAL A 23 -15.44 -1.97 -4.58
CA VAL A 23 -16.53 -2.98 -4.58
C VAL A 23 -16.38 -3.98 -3.42
N GLU A 24 -15.16 -4.21 -2.94
CA GLU A 24 -14.90 -5.13 -1.84
C GLU A 24 -15.42 -4.59 -0.49
N VAL A 25 -15.48 -3.26 -0.34
CA VAL A 25 -16.10 -2.57 0.82
C VAL A 25 -17.61 -2.82 0.94
N MET A 26 -18.32 -3.06 -0.16
CA MET A 26 -19.77 -3.36 -0.12
C MET A 26 -20.05 -4.85 0.12
N ARG A 27 -19.11 -5.75 -0.21
CA ARG A 27 -19.32 -7.20 -0.19
C ARG A 27 -19.06 -7.86 1.17
N PHE A 28 -18.28 -7.23 2.05
CA PHE A 28 -17.92 -7.79 3.37
C PHE A 28 -18.90 -7.46 4.51
N GLY A 29 -20.11 -6.99 4.20
CA GLY A 29 -21.21 -6.93 5.17
C GLY A 29 -21.76 -8.32 5.53
N GLY A 30 -20.95 -9.25 6.06
CA GLY A 30 -21.53 -10.55 6.38
C GLY A 30 -20.75 -11.66 7.10
N LEU A 31 -19.44 -11.61 7.34
CA LEU A 31 -18.76 -12.64 8.14
C LEU A 31 -17.67 -12.05 9.05
N GLN A 32 -18.07 -11.83 10.30
CA GLN A 32 -17.25 -11.35 11.39
C GLN A 32 -16.24 -12.43 11.80
N THR A 33 -15.10 -12.50 11.13
CA THR A 33 -13.87 -12.92 11.80
C THR A 33 -13.24 -11.63 12.29
N GLY A 34 -13.12 -11.43 13.61
CA GLY A 34 -12.81 -10.15 14.27
C GLY A 34 -11.46 -9.49 13.95
N SER A 35 -10.79 -9.90 12.88
CA SER A 35 -9.53 -9.36 12.38
C SER A 35 -9.82 -8.43 11.20
N ARG A 36 -10.00 -7.14 11.47
CA ARG A 36 -10.10 -6.12 10.42
C ARG A 36 -8.68 -5.80 9.95
N PRO A 37 -8.30 -6.13 8.70
CA PRO A 37 -6.96 -5.81 8.21
C PRO A 37 -6.75 -4.29 8.17
N SER A 38 -5.48 -3.88 8.27
CA SER A 38 -5.12 -2.47 8.11
C SER A 38 -5.49 -1.95 6.72
N PRO A 39 -6.01 -0.72 6.59
CA PRO A 39 -6.31 -0.16 5.28
C PRO A 39 -5.01 -0.03 4.46
N PHE A 40 -5.05 -0.37 3.18
CA PHE A 40 -3.90 -0.28 2.29
C PHE A 40 -4.29 0.11 0.87
N GLN A 41 -3.32 0.62 0.12
CA GLN A 41 -3.39 0.87 -1.31
C GLN A 41 -2.31 0.05 -2.01
N ILE A 42 -2.61 -0.55 -3.16
CA ILE A 42 -1.58 -1.14 -4.03
C ILE A 42 -0.98 -0.01 -4.85
N VAL A 43 0.31 0.24 -4.68
CA VAL A 43 1.03 1.33 -5.37
C VAL A 43 1.84 0.83 -6.56
N GLU A 44 2.15 -0.47 -6.61
CA GLU A 44 2.83 -1.13 -7.72
C GLU A 44 2.38 -2.59 -7.82
N GLN A 45 2.29 -3.10 -9.04
CA GLN A 45 1.93 -4.49 -9.32
C GLN A 45 2.73 -4.99 -10.52
N CYS A 46 3.45 -6.09 -10.30
CA CYS A 46 4.16 -6.88 -11.30
C CYS A 46 3.67 -8.34 -11.25
N ASP A 47 4.11 -9.17 -12.20
CA ASP A 47 3.76 -10.59 -12.21
C ASP A 47 4.20 -11.32 -10.93
N MET A 48 5.34 -10.91 -10.37
CA MET A 48 5.95 -11.57 -9.22
C MET A 48 5.51 -11.01 -7.86
N TYR A 49 5.00 -9.77 -7.79
CA TYR A 49 4.66 -9.14 -6.51
C TYR A 49 3.63 -8.01 -6.63
N ARG A 50 2.99 -7.69 -5.51
CA ARG A 50 2.23 -6.44 -5.31
C ARG A 50 2.79 -5.65 -4.14
N LEU A 51 3.08 -4.36 -4.35
CA LEU A 51 3.51 -3.46 -3.29
C LEU A 51 2.30 -2.76 -2.67
N ARG A 52 2.05 -3.03 -1.39
CA ARG A 52 0.99 -2.41 -0.59
C ARG A 52 1.58 -1.30 0.27
N ARG A 53 0.93 -0.14 0.27
CA ARG A 53 1.17 1.01 1.15
C ARG A 53 0.09 1.08 2.21
N TYR A 54 0.45 1.08 3.49
CA TYR A 54 -0.51 1.07 4.59
C TYR A 54 -0.96 2.48 5.01
N PHE A 55 -2.24 2.59 5.36
CA PHE A 55 -2.91 3.82 5.80
C PHE A 55 -2.66 5.03 4.87
N PRO A 56 -3.09 4.93 3.59
CA PRO A 56 -2.83 5.93 2.56
C PRO A 56 -3.59 7.26 2.77
N ASP A 57 -4.61 7.27 3.63
CA ASP A 57 -5.39 8.48 3.96
C ASP A 57 -4.59 9.50 4.79
N GLY A 58 -3.42 9.13 5.31
CA GLY A 58 -2.49 10.07 5.94
C GLY A 58 -1.78 10.91 4.88
N ALA A 59 -1.62 12.21 5.13
CA ALA A 59 -0.73 13.03 4.32
C ALA A 59 0.66 12.37 4.21
N ASN A 60 1.29 12.43 3.03
CA ASN A 60 2.70 12.06 2.86
C ASN A 60 3.53 12.95 3.78
N ASP A 61 3.75 12.50 5.00
CA ASP A 61 4.59 13.19 5.97
C ASP A 61 6.03 12.76 5.71
N PRO A 62 6.87 13.63 5.13
CA PRO A 62 8.26 13.30 4.84
C PRO A 62 9.07 12.98 6.11
N SER A 63 8.54 13.34 7.29
CA SER A 63 9.16 13.03 8.59
C SER A 63 8.97 11.56 9.00
N ARG A 64 8.07 10.82 8.36
CA ARG A 64 7.84 9.40 8.66
C ARG A 64 8.79 8.52 7.84
N PRO A 65 9.68 7.75 8.49
CA PRO A 65 10.60 6.89 7.75
C PRO A 65 9.82 5.78 7.02
N PRO A 66 10.09 5.55 5.71
CA PRO A 66 9.50 4.44 4.97
C PRO A 66 10.14 3.12 5.39
N LEU A 67 9.32 2.11 5.66
CA LEU A 67 9.76 0.76 6.01
C LEU A 67 9.17 -0.25 5.03
N ILE A 68 10.00 -1.19 4.56
CA ILE A 68 9.58 -2.27 3.67
C ILE A 68 9.53 -3.59 4.44
N LEU A 69 8.36 -4.20 4.48
CA LEU A 69 8.11 -5.50 5.07
C LEU A 69 8.18 -6.57 3.97
N VAL A 70 9.14 -7.47 4.10
CA VAL A 70 9.37 -8.58 3.16
C VAL A 70 8.98 -9.90 3.84
N PRO A 71 7.85 -10.52 3.47
CA PRO A 71 7.52 -11.86 3.96
C PRO A 71 8.47 -12.90 3.37
N THR A 72 8.68 -13.98 4.10
CA THR A 72 9.36 -15.16 3.56
C THR A 72 8.43 -15.89 2.59
N MET A 73 9.01 -16.61 1.61
CA MET A 73 8.25 -17.31 0.55
C MET A 73 7.20 -18.31 1.06
N MET A 74 7.39 -18.87 2.27
CA MET A 74 6.51 -19.89 2.84
C MET A 74 5.45 -19.31 3.80
N MET A 75 5.44 -17.99 4.00
CA MET A 75 4.55 -17.32 4.92
C MET A 75 3.62 -16.38 4.18
N SER A 76 2.33 -16.42 4.52
CA SER A 76 1.40 -15.42 3.99
C SER A 76 1.83 -14.04 4.45
N ALA A 77 1.94 -13.12 3.50
CA ALA A 77 2.25 -11.73 3.77
C ALA A 77 1.26 -11.09 4.77
N ASN A 78 0.04 -11.65 4.88
CA ASN A 78 -0.99 -11.17 5.80
C ASN A 78 -0.62 -11.30 7.28
N VAL A 79 0.47 -12.00 7.63
CA VAL A 79 0.99 -12.06 9.00
C VAL A 79 1.30 -10.67 9.57
N PHE A 80 1.72 -9.72 8.71
CA PHE A 80 2.11 -8.38 9.15
C PHE A 80 0.92 -7.46 9.47
N ASP A 81 -0.30 -7.84 9.06
CA ASP A 81 -1.48 -7.01 9.14
C ASP A 81 -2.75 -7.80 9.49
N VAL A 82 -2.59 -8.89 10.25
CA VAL A 82 -3.71 -9.72 10.73
C VAL A 82 -4.74 -8.86 11.46
N THR A 83 -4.30 -8.06 12.42
CA THR A 83 -5.14 -7.07 13.11
C THR A 83 -4.68 -5.64 12.79
N ARG A 84 -5.58 -4.68 12.88
CA ARG A 84 -5.27 -3.26 12.61
C ARG A 84 -4.31 -2.68 13.63
N ASP A 85 -4.52 -2.97 14.91
CA ASP A 85 -3.83 -2.36 16.05
C ASP A 85 -2.64 -3.18 16.52
N GLN A 86 -2.74 -4.51 16.55
CA GLN A 86 -1.64 -5.40 16.96
C GLN A 86 -0.79 -5.91 15.79
N GLY A 87 -1.17 -5.62 14.55
CA GLY A 87 -0.38 -5.94 13.37
C GLY A 87 0.83 -5.00 13.24
N ALA A 88 1.91 -5.48 12.62
CA ALA A 88 3.12 -4.70 12.37
C ALA A 88 2.81 -3.36 11.68
N ALA A 89 1.87 -3.33 10.73
CA ALA A 89 1.46 -2.08 10.07
C ALA A 89 0.88 -1.04 11.05
N GLY A 90 0.06 -1.47 12.01
CA GLY A 90 -0.55 -0.63 13.03
C GLY A 90 0.48 -0.10 14.02
N VAL A 91 1.28 -1.00 14.58
CA VAL A 91 2.35 -0.66 15.53
C VAL A 91 3.35 0.31 14.91
N LEU A 92 3.78 0.06 13.66
CA LEU A 92 4.70 0.97 12.96
C LEU A 92 4.08 2.35 12.74
N ARG A 93 2.78 2.42 12.45
CA ARG A 93 2.08 3.70 12.32
C ARG A 93 2.04 4.48 13.63
N GLU A 94 1.80 3.81 14.77
CA GLU A 94 1.83 4.44 16.10
C GLU A 94 3.23 4.94 16.46
N LEU A 95 4.27 4.21 16.04
CA LEU A 95 5.68 4.62 16.18
C LEU A 95 6.11 5.72 15.18
N GLY A 96 5.19 6.23 14.37
CA GLY A 96 5.47 7.29 13.40
C GLY A 96 6.19 6.83 12.14
N ALA A 97 6.24 5.54 11.84
CA ALA A 97 6.80 5.00 10.61
C ALA A 97 5.70 4.71 9.57
N GLU A 98 6.12 4.63 8.30
CA GLU A 98 5.24 4.32 7.19
C GLU A 98 5.56 2.97 6.57
N ALA A 99 4.71 1.99 6.83
CA ALA A 99 4.91 0.62 6.37
C ALA A 99 4.42 0.42 4.92
N HIS A 100 5.26 -0.28 4.15
CA HIS A 100 4.93 -0.85 2.85
C HIS A 100 5.26 -2.34 2.88
N ARG A 101 4.57 -3.17 2.09
CA ARG A 101 4.74 -4.63 2.12
C ARG A 101 4.57 -5.25 0.74
N PHE A 102 5.45 -6.19 0.41
CA PHE A 102 5.25 -7.05 -0.75
C PHE A 102 4.17 -8.12 -0.48
N SER A 103 3.44 -8.49 -1.52
CA SER A 103 2.42 -9.56 -1.52
C SER A 103 2.65 -10.48 -2.70
#